data_AF-A0A7C6HDF6-F1
#
_entry.id   AF-A0A7C6HDF6-F1
#
_cell.length_a   1.000
_cell.length_b   1.000
_cell.length_c   1.000
_cell.angle_alpha   90.00
_cell.angle_beta   90.00
_cell.angle_gamma   90.00
#
_symmetry.space_group_name_H-M   'P 1'
#
loop_
_entity.id
_entity.type
_entity.pdbx_description
1 polymer ?
#
loop_
_entity_poly.entity_id
_entity_poly.type
_entity_poly.pdbx_seq_one_letter_code
_entity_poly.pdbx_strand_id
1 'polypeptide(L)' 'EVKEVVSLGSHDMFIGEVVAVYTDASLSDDKGKLDLAKANLISYAHGEYFALDKRLGFFGYSVAREEVLRRRMGKE' A
#
# COMPACT_ATOMS: atom_id res chain seq x y z
N GLU A 1 -15.84 10.43 -6.41
CA GLU A 1 -16.41 11.76 -6.76
C GLU A 1 -15.49 12.85 -6.24
N VAL A 2 -15.21 13.93 -6.99
CA VAL A 2 -14.36 15.04 -6.48
C VAL A 2 -15.16 15.85 -5.45
N LYS A 3 -14.60 16.06 -4.26
CA LYS A 3 -15.21 16.85 -3.19
C LYS A 3 -14.60 18.23 -3.06
N GLU A 4 -13.31 18.34 -3.31
CA GLU A 4 -12.58 19.61 -3.21
C GLU A 4 -11.43 19.63 -4.22
N VAL A 5 -11.11 20.84 -4.70
CA VAL A 5 -9.93 21.11 -5.51
C VAL A 5 -9.15 22.22 -4.81
N VAL A 6 -7.94 21.91 -4.35
CA VAL A 6 -7.06 22.84 -3.62
C VAL A 6 -5.92 23.24 -4.54
N SER A 7 -5.83 24.53 -4.88
CA SER A 7 -4.72 25.05 -5.67
C SER A 7 -3.48 25.30 -4.81
N LEU A 8 -2.34 24.72 -5.20
CA LEU A 8 -1.07 24.75 -4.45
C LEU A 8 0.05 25.39 -5.29
N GLY A 9 -0.29 26.41 -6.08
CA GLY A 9 0.65 27.13 -6.94
C GLY A 9 0.76 26.48 -8.32
N SER A 10 1.74 25.60 -8.51
CA SER A 10 1.98 24.93 -9.80
C SER A 10 1.16 23.65 -10.01
N HIS A 11 0.43 23.20 -9.00
CA HIS A 11 -0.36 21.96 -9.01
C HIS A 11 -1.72 22.20 -8.36
N ASP A 12 -2.71 21.44 -8.81
CA ASP A 12 -4.00 21.31 -8.13
C ASP A 12 -4.09 19.94 -7.46
N MET A 13 -4.46 19.94 -6.17
CA MET A 13 -4.74 18.73 -5.42
C MET A 13 -6.24 18.46 -5.42
N PHE A 14 -6.63 17.30 -5.96
CA PHE A 14 -8.02 16.84 -5.97
C PHE A 14 -8.27 15.93 -4.77
N ILE A 15 -9.17 16.32 -3.88
CA ILE A 15 -9.64 15.46 -2.79
C ILE A 15 -10.96 14.85 -3.24
N GLY A 16 -11.02 13.52 -3.30
CA GLY A 16 -12.17 12.78 -3.79
C GLY A 16 -12.69 11.75 -2.79
N GLU A 17 -14.00 11.52 -2.82
CA GLU A 17 -14.65 10.39 -2.16
C GLU A 17 -14.47 9.12 -2.99
N VAL A 18 -14.02 8.04 -2.34
CA VAL A 18 -13.94 6.70 -2.93
C VAL A 18 -15.33 6.08 -2.93
N VAL A 19 -15.97 6.02 -4.10
CA VAL A 19 -17.35 5.51 -4.24
C VAL A 19 -17.41 4.00 -4.49
N ALA A 20 -16.32 3.41 -4.98
CA ALA A 20 -16.18 1.98 -5.23
C ALA A 20 -14.71 1.61 -5.34
N VAL A 21 -14.38 0.34 -5.05
CA VAL A 21 -13.06 -0.25 -5.26
C VAL A 21 -13.27 -1.55 -6.04
N TYR A 22 -12.55 -1.70 -7.15
CA TYR A 22 -12.58 -2.90 -7.99
C TYR A 22 -11.21 -3.55 -7.94
N THR A 23 -11.18 -4.87 -7.70
CA THR A 23 -9.94 -5.65 -7.62
C THR A 23 -10.13 -6.96 -8.36
N ASP A 24 -9.04 -7.47 -8.93
CA ASP A 24 -9.02 -8.83 -9.44
C ASP A 24 -9.18 -9.83 -8.28
N ALA A 25 -9.96 -10.89 -8.49
CA ALA A 25 -10.22 -11.88 -7.46
C ALA A 25 -8.94 -12.56 -6.95
N SER A 26 -7.92 -12.70 -7.81
CA SER A 26 -6.60 -13.26 -7.46
C SER A 26 -5.85 -12.43 -6.42
N LEU A 27 -6.18 -11.14 -6.29
CA LEU A 27 -5.58 -10.23 -5.32
C LEU A 27 -6.22 -10.33 -3.93
N SER A 28 -7.25 -11.14 -3.74
CA SER A 28 -7.80 -11.40 -2.41
C SER A 28 -7.14 -12.60 -1.76
N ASP A 29 -7.07 -12.62 -0.43
CA ASP A 29 -6.78 -13.82 0.35
C ASP A 29 -8.05 -14.61 0.66
N ASP A 30 -7.91 -15.80 1.27
CA ASP A 30 -9.03 -16.67 1.63
C ASP A 30 -10.01 -16.04 2.64
N LYS A 31 -9.63 -14.92 3.25
CA LYS A 31 -10.44 -14.16 4.22
C LYS A 31 -11.11 -12.94 3.57
N GLY A 32 -10.99 -12.79 2.25
CA GLY A 32 -11.53 -11.65 1.50
C GLY A 32 -10.76 -10.36 1.71
N LYS A 33 -9.56 -10.41 2.31
CA LYS A 33 -8.71 -9.23 2.45
C LYS A 33 -7.92 -9.03 1.16
N LEU A 34 -7.88 -7.79 0.68
CA LEU A 34 -7.00 -7.41 -0.42
C LEU A 34 -5.52 -7.57 -0.03
N ASP A 35 -4.82 -8.41 -0.78
CA ASP A 35 -3.38 -8.67 -0.68
C ASP A 35 -2.63 -7.96 -1.81
N LEU A 36 -2.25 -6.71 -1.52
CA LEU A 36 -1.51 -5.86 -2.46
C LEU A 36 -0.12 -6.39 -2.82
N ALA A 37 0.45 -7.33 -2.06
CA ALA A 37 1.73 -7.92 -2.42
C ALA A 37 1.65 -8.72 -3.72
N LYS A 38 0.47 -9.26 -4.05
CA LYS A 38 0.21 -9.97 -5.32
C LYS A 38 0.03 -9.03 -6.51
N ALA A 39 -0.14 -7.73 -6.27
CA ALA A 39 -0.45 -6.76 -7.31
C ALA A 39 0.78 -6.25 -8.08
N ASN A 40 1.99 -6.71 -7.73
CA ASN A 40 3.26 -6.31 -8.38
C ASN A 40 3.38 -4.79 -8.57
N LEU A 41 3.08 -4.04 -7.52
CA LEU A 41 3.12 -2.57 -7.54
C LEU A 41 4.55 -2.09 -7.81
N ILE A 42 4.64 -0.88 -8.37
CA ILE A 42 5.91 -0.18 -8.64
C ILE A 42 6.02 1.07 -7.77
N SER A 43 7.24 1.55 -7.57
CA SER A 43 7.53 2.87 -7.03
C SER A 43 8.17 3.76 -8.10
N TYR A 44 8.03 5.06 -7.94
CA TYR A 44 8.65 6.07 -8.80
C TYR A 44 9.62 6.90 -7.98
N ALA A 45 10.86 7.05 -8.46
CA ALA A 45 11.87 7.90 -7.86
C ALA A 45 12.75 8.53 -8.93
N HIS A 46 12.92 9.86 -8.87
CA HIS A 46 13.84 10.62 -9.73
C HIS A 46 13.78 10.32 -11.24
N GLY A 47 12.58 10.07 -11.79
CA GLY A 47 12.42 9.81 -13.23
C GLY A 47 12.44 8.33 -13.61
N GLU A 48 12.61 7.43 -12.65
CA GLU A 48 12.74 6.00 -12.89
C GLU A 48 11.67 5.21 -12.12
N TYR A 49 11.33 4.03 -12.66
CA TYR A 49 10.38 3.10 -12.07
C TYR A 49 11.11 1.89 -11.48
N PHE A 50 10.74 1.51 -10.26
CA PHE A 50 11.33 0.39 -9.54
C PHE A 50 10.24 -0.60 -9.12
N ALA A 51 10.55 -1.89 -9.16
CA ALA A 51 9.70 -2.89 -8.53
C ALA A 51 9.74 -2.74 -7.00
N LEU A 52 8.63 -3.02 -6.31
CA LEU A 52 8.67 -3.17 -4.86
C LEU A 52 9.41 -4.47 -4.50
N ASP A 53 10.36 -4.37 -3.57
CA ASP A 53 11.09 -5.52 -3.02
C ASP A 53 10.32 -6.16 -1.85
N LYS A 54 10.93 -7.15 -1.19
CA LYS A 54 10.38 -7.84 -0.02
C LYS A 54 9.87 -6.88 1.05
N ARG A 55 8.78 -7.30 1.70
CA ARG A 55 8.17 -6.57 2.81
C ARG A 55 9.20 -6.36 3.94
N LEU A 56 9.47 -5.10 4.28
CA LEU A 56 10.42 -4.74 5.34
C LEU A 56 9.84 -4.78 6.76
N GLY A 57 8.52 -4.78 6.91
CA GLY A 57 7.86 -4.79 8.22
C GLY A 57 6.34 -4.71 8.17
N PHE A 58 5.74 -4.43 9.32
CA PHE A 58 4.30 -4.20 9.49
C PHE A 58 4.06 -2.93 10.33
N PHE A 59 2.82 -2.44 10.38
CA PHE A 59 2.49 -1.29 11.23
C PHE A 59 2.83 -1.56 12.71
N GLY A 60 3.69 -0.73 13.30
CA GLY A 60 4.25 -0.94 14.64
C GLY A 60 5.52 -1.81 14.71
N TYR A 61 6.13 -2.14 13.57
CA TYR A 61 7.35 -2.97 13.49
C TYR A 61 8.52 -2.40 14.31
N SER A 62 8.77 -1.10 14.24
CA SER A 62 9.90 -0.44 14.91
C SER A 62 9.86 -0.51 16.44
N VAL A 63 8.69 -0.78 17.03
CA VAL A 63 8.46 -0.85 18.48
C VAL A 63 8.01 -2.25 18.92
N ALA A 64 7.98 -3.21 18.00
CA ALA A 64 7.49 -4.55 18.30
C ALA A 64 8.48 -5.30 19.20
N ARG A 65 7.94 -5.96 20.23
CA ARG A 65 8.71 -6.91 21.04
C ARG A 65 9.17 -8.09 20.19
N GLU A 66 10.28 -8.69 20.57
CA GLU A 66 10.91 -9.78 19.84
C GLU A 66 9.98 -10.98 19.57
N GLU A 67 9.10 -11.31 20.53
CA GLU A 67 8.07 -12.34 20.36
C GLU A 67 7.12 -12.02 19.18
N VAL A 68 6.71 -10.76 19.04
CA VAL A 68 5.82 -10.31 17.96
C VAL A 68 6.57 -10.33 16.64
N LEU A 69 7.84 -9.93 16.62
CA LEU A 69 8.70 -10.01 15.44
C LEU A 69 8.83 -11.46 14.98
N ARG A 70 9.17 -12.40 15.88
CA ARG A 70 9.26 -13.84 15.56
C ARG A 70 7.94 -14.39 15.01
N ARG A 71 6.80 -13.95 15.52
CA ARG A 71 5.48 -14.41 15.04
C ARG A 71 5.10 -13.82 13.68
N ARG A 72 5.38 -12.53 13.43
CA ARG A 72 4.87 -11.80 12.24
C ARG A 72 5.87 -11.69 11.09
N MET A 73 7.16 -11.88 11.38
CA MET A 73 8.26 -11.87 10.43
C MET A 73 8.96 -13.23 10.33
N GLY A 74 8.58 -14.21 11.16
CA GLY A 74 9.25 -15.51 11.25
C GLY A 74 9.05 -16.39 10.02
N LYS A 75 10.19 -16.66 9.37
CA LYS A 75 10.50 -17.52 8.21
C LYS A 75 9.62 -17.30 6.97
N GLU A 76 10.19 -16.56 6.02
CA GLU A 76 10.04 -16.87 4.59
C GLU A 76 10.32 -18.36 4.32
#